data_AF-A0A699H684-F1
#
_entry.id   AF-A0A699H684-F1
#
_cell.length_a   1.000
_cell.length_b   1.000
_cell.length_c   1.000
_cell.angle_alpha   90.00
_cell.angle_beta   90.00
_cell.angle_gamma   90.00
#
_symmetry.space_group_name_H-M   'P 1'
#
loop_
_entity.id
_entity.type
_entity.pdbx_description
1 polymer ?
#
loop_
_entity_poly.entity_id
_entity_poly.type
_entity_poly.pdbx_seq_one_letter_code
_entity_poly.pdbx_strand_id
1 'polypeptide(L)'
;MSDPKGVVYEGTGYMKRLMIADELKKICDGTLNKVLNKLQVILRNNRWGYNNKGMEKYKWTDEDQRRTKKFVDKIKKTLKEQRMFKRLEFISEA
;
A
#
# COMPACT_ATOMS: atom_id res chain seq x y z
N MET A 1 3.93 -11.54 19.15
CA MET A 1 3.80 -11.71 17.68
C MET A 1 4.36 -10.47 17.00
N SER A 2 5.39 -10.63 16.17
CA SER A 2 6.10 -9.50 15.53
C SER A 2 5.24 -8.83 14.46
N ASP A 3 5.33 -7.50 14.36
CA ASP A 3 4.65 -6.75 13.31
C ASP A 3 5.10 -7.24 11.91
N PRO A 4 4.16 -7.39 10.95
CA PRO A 4 4.52 -7.83 9.61
C PRO A 4 5.44 -6.79 8.95
N LYS A 5 6.65 -7.23 8.59
CA LYS A 5 7.71 -6.42 7.94
C LYS A 5 7.34 -6.00 6.50
N GLY A 6 6.38 -6.66 5.88
CA GLY A 6 5.93 -6.36 4.53
C GLY A 6 4.69 -7.16 4.11
N VAL A 7 4.19 -6.85 2.92
CA VAL A 7 3.09 -7.57 2.27
C VAL A 7 3.67 -8.30 1.05
N VAL A 8 3.43 -9.61 0.94
CA VAL A 8 3.82 -10.37 -0.25
C VAL A 8 2.76 -10.15 -1.32
N TYR A 9 3.16 -9.71 -2.51
CA TYR A 9 2.30 -9.62 -3.69
C TYR A 9 2.93 -10.37 -4.86
N GLU A 10 2.10 -10.79 -5.80
CA GLU A 10 2.57 -11.41 -7.03
C GLU A 10 2.91 -10.32 -8.05
N GLY A 11 4.19 -10.22 -8.40
CA GLY A 11 4.68 -9.31 -9.43
C GLY A 11 4.48 -9.88 -10.84
N THR A 12 4.87 -9.09 -11.85
CA THR A 12 4.90 -9.57 -13.24
C THR A 12 5.77 -10.82 -13.36
N GLY A 13 5.25 -11.87 -13.99
CA GLY A 13 5.95 -13.14 -14.16
C GLY A 13 5.84 -14.10 -12.97
N TYR A 14 4.79 -14.01 -12.15
CA TYR A 14 4.49 -14.93 -11.03
C TYR A 14 5.55 -14.95 -9.91
N MET A 15 6.45 -13.96 -9.89
CA MET A 15 7.43 -13.81 -8.82
C MET A 15 6.78 -13.18 -7.60
N LYS A 16 6.80 -13.90 -6.47
CA LYS A 16 6.39 -13.36 -5.16
C LYS A 16 7.38 -12.26 -4.76
N ARG A 17 6.92 -11.03 -4.66
CA ARG A 17 7.70 -9.87 -4.20
C ARG A 17 7.24 -9.47 -2.81
N LEU A 18 8.20 -9.22 -1.92
CA LEU A 18 7.92 -8.70 -0.59
C LEU A 18 7.95 -7.18 -0.65
N MET A 19 6.79 -6.52 -0.53
CA MET A 19 6.73 -5.07 -0.37
C MET A 19 7.12 -4.72 1.06
N ILE A 20 8.41 -4.41 1.28
CA ILE A 20 8.96 -3.99 2.56
C ILE A 20 8.65 -2.50 2.78
N ALA A 21 8.37 -2.09 4.01
CA ALA A 21 8.06 -0.68 4.33
C ALA A 21 9.16 0.31 3.85
N ASP A 22 10.42 -0.10 3.84
CA ASP A 22 11.56 0.68 3.33
C ASP A 22 11.58 0.87 1.80
N GLU A 23 10.78 0.11 1.05
CA GLU A 23 10.62 0.34 -0.39
C GLU A 23 9.55 1.39 -0.68
N LEU A 24 8.61 1.63 0.25
CA LEU A 24 7.57 2.65 0.07
C LEU A 24 8.15 4.04 -0.15
N LYS A 25 9.22 4.40 0.59
CA LYS A 25 9.89 5.70 0.43
C LYS A 25 10.50 5.91 -0.96
N LYS A 26 10.82 4.83 -1.68
CA LYS A 26 11.38 4.88 -3.05
C LYS A 26 10.30 4.99 -4.13
N ILE A 27 9.03 4.73 -3.79
CA ILE A 27 7.92 4.81 -4.74
C ILE A 27 7.44 6.26 -4.81
N CYS A 28 7.19 6.73 -6.03
CA CYS A 28 6.67 8.08 -6.26
C CYS A 28 5.25 8.27 -5.69
N ASP A 29 4.95 9.50 -5.27
CA ASP A 29 3.67 9.87 -4.66
C ASP A 29 2.48 9.45 -5.53
N GLY A 30 2.59 9.60 -6.85
CA GLY A 30 1.53 9.26 -7.80
C GLY A 30 1.15 7.78 -7.74
N THR A 31 2.14 6.89 -7.66
CA THR A 31 1.91 5.44 -7.55
C THR A 31 1.38 5.09 -6.17
N LEU A 32 1.92 5.68 -5.10
CA LEU A 32 1.43 5.48 -3.74
C LEU A 32 -0.04 5.89 -3.58
N ASN A 33 -0.45 7.02 -4.17
CA ASN A 33 -1.85 7.47 -4.13
C ASN A 33 -2.78 6.52 -4.90
N LYS A 34 -2.36 6.00 -6.07
CA LYS A 34 -3.14 5.00 -6.83
C LYS A 34 -3.34 3.72 -6.01
N VAL A 35 -2.28 3.23 -5.37
CA VAL A 35 -2.35 2.05 -4.49
C VAL A 35 -3.25 2.31 -3.30
N LEU A 36 -3.09 3.46 -2.62
CA LEU A 36 -3.92 3.87 -1.49
C LEU A 36 -5.41 3.88 -1.84
N ASN A 37 -5.78 4.54 -2.94
CA ASN A 37 -7.16 4.63 -3.40
C ASN A 37 -7.75 3.24 -3.67
N LYS A 38 -6.97 2.37 -4.34
CA LYS A 38 -7.40 0.99 -4.62
C LYS A 38 -7.63 0.23 -3.31
N LEU A 39 -6.70 0.27 -2.37
CA LEU A 39 -6.85 -0.41 -1.06
C LEU A 39 -8.04 0.11 -0.25
N GLN A 40 -8.32 1.42 -0.29
CA GLN A 40 -9.47 2.00 0.41
C GLN A 40 -10.81 1.53 -0.17
N VAL A 41 -10.93 1.44 -1.49
CA VAL A 41 -12.13 0.89 -2.15
C VAL A 41 -12.36 -0.56 -1.72
N ILE A 42 -11.29 -1.34 -1.58
CA ILE A 42 -11.35 -2.76 -1.18
C ILE A 42 -11.83 -2.90 0.26
N LEU A 43 -11.21 -2.13 1.17
CA LEU A 43 -11.60 -2.11 2.58
C LEU A 43 -13.03 -1.63 2.77
N ARG A 44 -13.49 -0.64 2.00
CA ARG A 44 -14.87 -0.12 2.08
C ARG A 44 -15.89 -1.14 1.61
N ASN A 45 -15.59 -1.86 0.53
CA ASN A 45 -16.54 -2.79 -0.05
C ASN A 45 -16.50 -4.16 0.64
N ASN A 46 -15.51 -4.41 1.52
CA ASN A 46 -15.21 -5.72 2.16
C ASN A 46 -15.28 -6.91 1.21
N ARG A 47 -15.18 -6.63 -0.09
CA ARG A 47 -15.34 -7.53 -1.21
C ARG A 47 -14.23 -7.17 -2.19
N TRP A 48 -13.17 -7.96 -2.13
CA TRP A 48 -12.51 -8.39 -3.35
C TRP A 48 -13.18 -9.66 -3.89
N GLY A 49 -14.52 -9.68 -3.84
CA GLY A 49 -15.34 -10.71 -4.44
C GLY A 49 -16.05 -10.12 -5.66
N TYR A 50 -15.87 -10.78 -6.79
CA TYR A 50 -16.61 -10.70 -8.06
C TYR A 50 -16.04 -9.86 -9.22
N ASN A 51 -15.29 -8.76 -9.02
CA ASN A 51 -14.92 -7.89 -10.16
C ASN A 51 -13.43 -7.83 -10.54
N ASN A 52 -12.56 -8.63 -9.90
CA ASN A 52 -11.18 -8.81 -10.34
C ASN A 52 -11.02 -10.26 -10.80
N LYS A 53 -10.99 -10.49 -12.13
CA LYS A 53 -10.89 -11.80 -12.80
C LYS A 53 -9.74 -12.72 -12.33
N GLY A 54 -8.88 -12.28 -11.41
CA GLY A 54 -7.79 -13.07 -10.82
C GLY A 54 -7.94 -13.43 -9.33
N MET A 55 -8.92 -12.89 -8.61
CA MET A 55 -9.08 -13.12 -7.15
C MET A 55 -10.52 -13.42 -6.71
N GLU A 56 -11.41 -13.77 -7.64
CA GLU A 56 -12.82 -14.07 -7.40
C GLU A 56 -13.08 -15.14 -6.32
N LYS A 57 -12.09 -15.96 -5.97
CA LYS A 57 -12.21 -17.06 -5.02
C LYS A 57 -11.76 -16.73 -3.59
N TYR A 58 -11.17 -15.57 -3.31
CA TYR A 58 -10.56 -15.30 -2.00
C TYR A 58 -11.33 -14.26 -1.19
N LYS A 59 -12.16 -14.74 -0.25
CA LYS A 59 -12.80 -13.88 0.75
C LYS A 59 -11.73 -13.43 1.75
N TRP A 60 -11.56 -12.12 1.88
CA TRP A 60 -10.63 -11.55 2.85
C TRP A 60 -11.07 -11.87 4.28
N THR A 61 -10.13 -12.38 5.07
CA THR A 61 -10.32 -12.60 6.51
C THR A 61 -10.23 -11.27 7.27
N ASP A 62 -10.67 -11.26 8.52
CA ASP A 62 -10.50 -10.09 9.40
C ASP A 62 -9.02 -9.74 9.59
N GLU A 63 -8.13 -10.75 9.55
CA GLU A 63 -6.69 -10.56 9.61
C GLU A 63 -6.13 -9.87 8.36
N ASP A 64 -6.63 -10.20 7.17
CA ASP A 64 -6.27 -9.52 5.92
C ASP A 64 -6.70 -8.05 5.97
N GLN A 65 -7.93 -7.78 6.40
CA GLN A 65 -8.43 -6.41 6.58
C GLN A 65 -7.56 -5.63 7.58
N ARG A 66 -7.19 -6.26 8.70
CA ARG A 66 -6.34 -5.65 9.73
C ARG A 66 -4.95 -5.32 9.18
N ARG A 67 -4.33 -6.25 8.45
CA ARG A 67 -3.01 -6.04 7.81
C ARG A 67 -3.06 -4.92 6.78
N THR A 68 -4.11 -4.87 5.96
CA THR A 68 -4.26 -3.83 4.94
C THR A 68 -4.55 -2.46 5.53
N LYS A 69 -5.32 -2.37 6.61
CA LYS A 69 -5.48 -1.09 7.36
C LYS A 69 -4.11 -0.57 7.84
N LYS A 70 -3.31 -1.44 8.46
CA LYS A 70 -1.93 -1.09 8.86
C LYS A 70 -1.08 -0.63 7.67
N PHE A 71 -1.23 -1.26 6.51
CA PHE A 71 -0.48 -0.89 5.31
C PHE A 71 -0.92 0.45 4.72
N VAL A 72 -2.24 0.72 4.69
CA VAL A 72 -2.82 2.01 4.32
C VAL A 72 -2.28 3.13 5.20
N ASP A 73 -2.18 2.91 6.51
CA ASP A 73 -1.64 3.91 7.44
C ASP A 73 -0.15 4.17 7.19
N LYS A 74 0.63 3.12 6.88
CA LYS A 74 2.03 3.27 6.46
C LYS A 74 2.16 4.11 5.19
N ILE A 75 1.35 3.85 4.16
CA ILE A 75 1.36 4.65 2.91
C ILE A 75 1.03 6.12 3.18
N LYS A 76 0.01 6.40 3.99
CA LYS A 76 -0.35 7.78 4.37
C LYS A 76 0.79 8.48 5.08
N LYS A 77 1.48 7.79 6.00
CA LYS A 77 2.65 8.33 6.70
C LYS A 77 3.79 8.65 5.72
N THR A 78 4.13 7.73 4.83
CA THR A 78 5.17 7.94 3.81
C THR A 78 4.84 9.12 2.89
N LEU A 79 3.60 9.23 2.41
CA LEU A 79 3.17 10.37 1.59
C LEU A 79 3.30 11.71 2.34
N LYS A 80 2.99 11.72 3.65
CA LYS A 80 3.17 12.92 4.48
C LYS A 80 4.66 13.27 4.62
N GLU A 81 5.51 12.29 4.88
CA GLU A 81 6.97 12.48 4.99
C GLU A 81 7.56 13.01 3.68
N GLN A 82 7.24 12.39 2.54
CA GLN A 82 7.69 12.85 1.21
C GLN A 82 7.26 14.30 0.92
N ARG A 83 6.03 14.67 1.28
CA ARG A 83 5.55 16.06 1.14
C ARG A 83 6.31 17.04 2.03
N MET A 84 6.69 16.64 3.23
CA MET A 84 7.49 17.49 4.14
C MET A 84 8.90 17.69 3.59
N PHE A 85 9.57 16.62 3.13
CA PHE A 85 10.89 16.74 2.52
C PHE A 85 10.90 17.66 1.30
N LYS A 86 9.95 17.51 0.37
CA LYS A 86 9.85 18.40 -0.81
C LYS A 86 9.64 19.86 -0.45
N ARG A 87 8.87 20.14 0.61
CA ARG A 87 8.68 21.52 1.11
C ARG A 87 9.96 22.08 1.69
N LEU A 88 10.74 21.27 2.40
CA LEU A 88 12.02 21.69 2.96
C LEU A 88 13.06 21.94 1.86
N GLU A 89 13.16 21.04 0.88
CA GLU A 89 14.04 21.22 -0.30
C GLU A 89 13.71 22.52 -1.02
N PHE A 90 12.42 22.77 -1.29
CA PHE A 90 11.97 24.01 -1.92
C PHE A 90 12.35 25.28 -1.13
N ILE A 91 12.27 25.25 0.21
CA ILE A 91 12.67 26.38 1.05
C ILE A 91 14.19 26.56 1.06
N SER A 92 14.97 25.47 1.01
CA SER A 92 16.44 25.56 0.99
C SER A 92 17.01 26.01 -0.36
N GLU A 93 16.25 25.86 -1.44
CA GLU A 93 16.64 26.26 -2.79
C GLU A 93 16.13 27.67 -3.18
N ALA A 94 15.32 28.30 -2.34
CA ALA A 94 14.73 29.65 -2.54
C ALA A 94 15.50 30.73 -1.77
#